data_AF-A0A924TD41-F1
#
_entry.id   AF-A0A924TD41-F1
#
_cell.length_a   1.000
_cell.length_b   1.000
_cell.length_c   1.000
_cell.angle_alpha   90.00
_cell.angle_beta   90.00
_cell.angle_gamma   90.00
#
_symmetry.space_group_name_H-M   'P 1'
#
loop_
_entity.id
_entity.type
_entity.pdbx_description
1 polymer ?
#
loop_
_entity_poly.entity_id
_entity_poly.type
_entity_poly.pdbx_seq_one_letter_code
_entity_poly.pdbx_strand_id
1 'polypeptide(L)'
;LVLAGALVLWYCTAMIYACLRFIEEWAHPLTIINFTLIGLSSGMVLGCALAALVGDVVLIQSSGLGAIVITLVAWAVRGVSLRRNAGIKHKSTLQSATGIQSPKLVQKSMGMSAGSFNTREFFHGAKAVTVRNVKVGFQVLAFGLPVLLMVWGLLSHTGLPWVLAMIVQAPGLIAERWFFFAQAKHPQNLYYQVVS
;
A
#
# COMPACT_ATOMS: atom_id res chain seq x y z
N LEU A 1 -19.45 -8.78 19.22
CA LEU A 1 -18.71 -7.56 19.66
C LEU A 1 -17.28 -7.52 19.11
N VAL A 2 -16.46 -8.58 19.27
CA VAL A 2 -15.04 -8.60 18.80
C VAL A 2 -14.90 -8.36 17.29
N LEU A 3 -15.69 -9.05 16.45
CA LEU A 3 -15.63 -8.87 14.98
C LEU A 3 -16.00 -7.44 14.56
N ALA A 4 -17.03 -6.87 15.16
CA ALA A 4 -17.43 -5.49 14.91
C ALA A 4 -16.33 -4.50 15.33
N GLY A 5 -15.71 -4.71 16.50
CA GLY A 5 -14.57 -3.92 16.96
C GLY A 5 -13.37 -4.00 16.00
N ALA A 6 -13.04 -5.19 15.50
CA ALA A 6 -11.97 -5.36 14.53
C ALA A 6 -12.26 -4.67 13.18
N LEU A 7 -13.50 -4.75 12.69
CA LEU A 7 -13.90 -4.03 11.47
C LEU A 7 -13.81 -2.51 11.64
N VAL A 8 -14.27 -1.99 12.79
CA VAL A 8 -14.15 -0.57 13.13
C VAL A 8 -12.68 -0.15 13.23
N LEU A 9 -11.81 -0.96 13.83
CA LEU A 9 -10.38 -0.68 13.91
C LEU A 9 -9.74 -0.54 12.52
N TRP A 10 -10.05 -1.44 11.59
CA TRP A 10 -9.54 -1.38 10.21
C TRP A 10 -10.08 -0.15 9.47
N TYR A 11 -11.36 0.15 9.64
CA TYR A 11 -11.98 1.34 9.06
C TYR A 11 -11.32 2.62 9.58
N CYS A 12 -11.14 2.76 10.89
CA CYS A 12 -10.48 3.91 11.51
C CYS A 12 -9.04 4.06 11.01
N THR A 13 -8.27 2.96 10.96
CA THR A 13 -6.90 2.96 10.45
C THR A 13 -6.83 3.47 9.01
N ALA A 14 -7.72 3.01 8.15
CA ALA A 14 -7.75 3.47 6.76
C ALA A 14 -8.22 4.93 6.63
N MET A 15 -9.15 5.36 7.48
CA MET A 15 -9.71 6.71 7.47
C MET A 15 -8.69 7.78 7.83
N ILE A 16 -7.67 7.47 8.64
CA ILE A 16 -6.55 8.39 8.91
C ILE A 16 -5.89 8.87 7.60
N TYR A 17 -5.84 8.01 6.58
CA TYR A 17 -5.30 8.35 5.26
C TYR A 17 -6.37 8.89 4.31
N ALA A 18 -7.54 8.25 4.26
CA ALA A 18 -8.59 8.61 3.32
C ALA A 18 -9.19 10.01 3.57
N CYS A 19 -9.11 10.52 4.80
CA CYS A 19 -9.61 11.86 5.14
C CYS A 19 -8.67 12.99 4.69
N LEU A 20 -7.42 12.70 4.35
CA LEU A 20 -6.42 13.68 3.91
C LEU A 20 -6.64 14.09 2.45
N ARG A 21 -7.65 14.91 2.21
CA ARG A 21 -8.15 15.29 0.86
C ARG A 21 -7.09 15.90 -0.07
N PHE A 22 -6.04 16.50 0.48
CA PHE A 22 -4.96 17.11 -0.30
C PHE A 22 -3.93 16.10 -0.82
N ILE A 23 -3.92 14.87 -0.28
CA ILE A 23 -3.13 13.75 -0.83
C ILE A 23 -4.07 12.90 -1.69
N GLU A 24 -4.12 13.25 -2.96
CA GLU A 24 -5.09 12.69 -3.91
C GLU A 24 -4.92 11.17 -4.09
N GLU A 25 -3.70 10.63 -3.91
CA GLU A 25 -3.41 9.19 -3.96
C GLU A 25 -4.08 8.39 -2.83
N TRP A 26 -4.35 9.02 -1.70
CA TRP A 26 -4.93 8.40 -0.50
C TRP A 26 -6.42 8.72 -0.33
N ALA A 27 -6.84 9.92 -0.74
CA ALA A 27 -8.20 10.43 -0.58
C ALA A 27 -9.21 9.78 -1.56
N HIS A 28 -9.41 8.47 -1.43
CA HIS A 28 -10.31 7.69 -2.27
C HIS A 28 -10.86 6.46 -1.51
N PRO A 29 -12.11 6.01 -1.75
CA PRO A 29 -12.68 4.83 -1.09
C PRO A 29 -11.85 3.54 -1.25
N LEU A 30 -11.08 3.45 -2.35
CA LEU A 30 -10.14 2.34 -2.57
C LEU A 30 -9.09 2.21 -1.46
N THR A 31 -8.76 3.26 -0.73
CA THR A 31 -7.85 3.18 0.42
C THR A 31 -8.46 2.34 1.52
N ILE A 32 -9.73 2.57 1.86
CA ILE A 32 -10.46 1.78 2.86
C ILE A 32 -10.55 0.32 2.43
N ILE A 33 -10.99 0.10 1.19
CA ILE A 33 -11.14 -1.25 0.64
C ILE A 33 -9.80 -2.01 0.63
N ASN A 34 -8.70 -1.36 0.21
CA ASN A 34 -7.38 -1.99 0.20
C ASN A 34 -6.89 -2.33 1.61
N PHE A 35 -7.03 -1.43 2.59
CA PHE A 35 -6.62 -1.70 3.96
C PHE A 35 -7.39 -2.89 4.55
N THR A 36 -8.71 -2.93 4.36
CA THR A 36 -9.54 -4.05 4.83
C THR A 36 -9.17 -5.36 4.14
N LEU A 37 -9.06 -5.38 2.80
CA LEU A 37 -8.74 -6.62 2.06
C LEU A 37 -7.34 -7.14 2.34
N ILE A 38 -6.34 -6.24 2.41
CA ILE A 38 -4.96 -6.64 2.73
C ILE A 38 -4.86 -7.12 4.17
N GLY A 39 -5.57 -6.48 5.11
CA GLY A 39 -5.67 -6.93 6.50
C GLY A 39 -6.34 -8.29 6.65
N LEU A 40 -7.41 -8.55 5.89
CA LEU A 40 -8.07 -9.86 5.85
C LEU A 40 -7.16 -10.92 5.22
N SER A 41 -6.50 -10.60 4.09
CA SER A 41 -5.56 -11.51 3.44
C SER A 41 -4.44 -11.92 4.39
N SER A 42 -3.76 -10.97 5.03
CA SER A 42 -2.67 -11.27 5.96
C SER A 42 -3.14 -12.02 7.20
N GLY A 43 -4.31 -11.67 7.74
CA GLY A 43 -4.92 -12.38 8.87
C GLY A 43 -5.27 -13.83 8.55
N MET A 44 -5.82 -14.11 7.36
CA MET A 44 -6.17 -15.47 6.94
C MET A 44 -4.92 -16.30 6.65
N VAL A 45 -3.90 -15.73 6.00
CA VAL A 45 -2.62 -16.39 5.75
C VAL A 45 -1.93 -16.74 7.08
N LEU A 46 -1.89 -15.79 8.02
CA LEU A 46 -1.36 -16.03 9.36
C LEU A 46 -2.16 -17.11 10.10
N GLY A 47 -3.49 -17.06 10.04
CA GLY A 47 -4.36 -18.07 10.64
C GLY A 47 -4.08 -19.48 10.10
N CYS A 48 -3.91 -19.64 8.79
CA CYS A 48 -3.55 -20.92 8.17
C CYS A 48 -2.13 -21.37 8.56
N ALA A 49 -1.18 -20.44 8.66
CA ALA A 49 0.17 -20.75 9.12
C ALA A 49 0.20 -21.22 10.59
N LEU A 50 -0.56 -20.57 11.47
CA LEU A 50 -0.70 -20.99 12.86
C LEU A 50 -1.39 -22.34 12.98
N ALA A 51 -2.46 -22.57 12.20
CA ALA A 51 -3.12 -23.87 12.10
C ALA A 51 -2.16 -24.98 11.67
N ALA A 52 -1.28 -24.69 10.71
CA ALA A 52 -0.25 -25.62 10.26
C ALA A 52 0.77 -25.95 11.36
N LEU A 53 1.15 -24.99 12.20
CA LEU A 53 2.09 -25.21 13.31
C LEU A 53 1.49 -26.07 14.43
N VAL A 54 0.19 -25.95 14.69
CA VAL A 54 -0.51 -26.76 15.71
C VAL A 54 -1.09 -28.06 15.15
N GLY A 55 -0.96 -28.30 13.84
CA GLY A 55 -1.47 -29.51 13.18
C GLY A 55 -2.99 -29.53 12.96
N ASP A 56 -3.67 -28.37 13.01
CA ASP A 56 -5.11 -28.28 12.77
C ASP A 56 -5.43 -28.27 11.27
N VAL A 57 -5.57 -29.48 10.72
CA VAL A 57 -5.86 -29.69 9.29
C VAL A 57 -7.26 -29.20 8.92
N VAL A 58 -8.23 -29.29 9.83
CA VAL A 58 -9.63 -28.92 9.57
C VAL A 58 -9.73 -27.42 9.33
N LEU A 59 -9.05 -26.62 10.15
CA LEU A 59 -9.01 -25.18 9.98
C LEU A 59 -8.40 -24.80 8.63
N ILE A 60 -7.24 -25.36 8.26
CA ILE A 60 -6.59 -25.12 6.96
C ILE A 60 -7.52 -25.46 5.79
N GLN A 61 -8.22 -26.59 5.84
CA GLN A 61 -9.14 -27.00 4.77
C GLN A 61 -10.33 -26.05 4.65
N SER A 62 -10.85 -25.56 5.78
CA SER A 62 -11.99 -24.64 5.78
C SER A 62 -11.63 -23.21 5.36
N SER A 63 -10.44 -22.72 5.73
CA SER A 63 -10.03 -21.32 5.51
C SER A 63 -9.08 -21.11 4.35
N GLY A 64 -8.38 -22.15 3.89
CA GLY A 64 -7.29 -22.05 2.92
C GLY A 64 -7.73 -21.50 1.56
N LEU A 65 -8.87 -21.98 1.03
CA LEU A 65 -9.43 -21.44 -0.22
C LEU A 65 -9.85 -19.98 -0.05
N GLY A 66 -10.46 -19.64 1.08
CA GLY A 66 -10.82 -18.27 1.43
C GLY A 66 -9.60 -17.33 1.49
N ALA A 67 -8.49 -17.80 2.07
CA ALA A 67 -7.25 -17.03 2.14
C ALA A 67 -6.69 -16.73 0.74
N ILE A 68 -6.75 -17.68 -0.19
CA ILE A 68 -6.33 -17.50 -1.58
C ILE A 68 -7.25 -16.49 -2.28
N VAL A 69 -8.57 -16.68 -2.20
CA VAL A 69 -9.55 -15.81 -2.86
C VAL A 69 -9.42 -14.38 -2.35
N ILE A 70 -9.36 -14.16 -1.03
CA ILE A 70 -9.21 -12.82 -0.46
C ILE A 70 -7.87 -12.20 -0.86
N THR A 71 -6.78 -12.97 -0.91
CA THR A 71 -5.47 -12.45 -1.36
C THR A 71 -5.49 -12.05 -2.84
N LEU A 72 -6.15 -12.81 -3.70
CA LEU A 72 -6.33 -12.47 -5.12
C LEU A 72 -7.19 -11.22 -5.30
N VAL A 73 -8.30 -11.11 -4.55
CA VAL A 73 -9.16 -9.92 -4.57
C VAL A 73 -8.41 -8.69 -4.05
N ALA A 74 -7.65 -8.83 -2.96
CA ALA A 74 -6.78 -7.77 -2.45
C ALA A 74 -5.75 -7.33 -3.50
N TRP A 75 -5.13 -8.28 -4.22
CA TRP A 75 -4.18 -7.98 -5.28
C TRP A 75 -4.84 -7.23 -6.45
N ALA A 76 -6.02 -7.67 -6.88
CA ALA A 76 -6.78 -7.03 -7.95
C ALA A 76 -7.17 -5.59 -7.59
N VAL A 77 -7.76 -5.37 -6.41
CA VAL A 77 -8.14 -4.02 -5.93
C VAL A 77 -6.91 -3.13 -5.76
N ARG A 78 -5.79 -3.69 -5.29
CA ARG A 78 -4.53 -2.95 -5.22
C ARG A 78 -4.04 -2.56 -6.61
N GLY A 79 -4.15 -3.44 -7.59
CA GLY A 79 -3.87 -3.16 -9.00
C GLY A 79 -4.73 -2.02 -9.56
N VAL A 80 -6.02 -2.00 -9.26
CA VAL A 80 -6.93 -0.90 -9.63
C VAL A 80 -6.50 0.41 -8.98
N SER A 81 -6.15 0.40 -7.69
CA SER A 81 -5.63 1.59 -6.99
C SER A 81 -4.35 2.13 -7.62
N LEU A 82 -3.41 1.26 -8.01
CA LEU A 82 -2.18 1.67 -8.69
C LEU A 82 -2.46 2.28 -10.07
N ARG A 83 -3.36 1.67 -10.85
CA ARG A 83 -3.77 2.20 -12.17
C ARG A 83 -4.44 3.57 -12.04
N ARG A 84 -5.36 3.71 -11.08
CA ARG A 84 -6.01 4.99 -10.77
C ARG A 84 -4.98 6.04 -10.38
N ASN A 85 -4.05 5.70 -9.49
CA ASN A 85 -3.03 6.64 -9.02
C ASN A 85 -2.06 7.06 -10.14
N ALA A 86 -1.73 6.17 -11.07
CA ALA A 86 -0.93 6.53 -12.25
C ALA A 86 -1.64 7.52 -13.20
N GLY A 87 -2.97 7.57 -13.17
CA GLY A 87 -3.79 8.47 -14.00
C GLY A 87 -4.24 9.76 -13.31
N ILE A 88 -3.83 10.02 -12.07
CA ILE A 88 -4.23 11.25 -11.36
C ILE A 88 -3.65 12.47 -12.07
N LYS A 89 -4.54 13.42 -12.38
CA LYS A 89 -4.19 14.79 -12.73
C LYS A 89 -4.36 15.64 -11.49
N HIS A 90 -3.25 16.03 -10.86
CA HIS A 90 -3.26 16.80 -9.61
C HIS A 90 -3.98 18.13 -9.79
N LYS A 91 -4.84 18.47 -8.83
CA LYS A 91 -5.62 19.73 -8.85
C LYS A 91 -4.76 20.96 -8.60
N SER A 92 -3.76 20.83 -7.73
CA SER A 92 -2.86 21.92 -7.37
C SER A 92 -1.73 22.06 -8.39
N THR A 93 -1.54 23.28 -8.87
CA THR A 93 -0.47 23.71 -9.78
C THR A 93 0.21 24.95 -9.19
N LEU A 94 1.38 25.33 -9.70
CA LEU A 94 2.04 26.58 -9.31
C LEU A 94 1.11 27.79 -9.52
N GLN A 95 0.36 27.80 -10.62
CA GLN A 95 -0.58 28.86 -10.96
C GLN A 95 -1.74 28.92 -9.98
N SER A 96 -2.40 27.78 -9.69
CA SER A 96 -3.51 27.76 -8.73
C SER A 96 -3.05 28.07 -7.30
N ALA A 97 -1.81 27.74 -6.95
CA ALA A 97 -1.24 28.02 -5.63
C ALA A 97 -0.84 29.49 -5.44
N THR A 98 -0.44 30.18 -6.51
CA THR A 98 0.03 31.59 -6.46
C THR A 98 -1.00 32.60 -6.98
N GLY A 99 -2.04 32.16 -7.71
CA GLY A 99 -3.00 33.02 -8.40
C GLY A 99 -2.47 33.64 -9.70
N ILE A 100 -1.23 33.33 -10.10
CA ILE A 100 -0.60 33.92 -11.29
C ILE A 100 -1.10 33.23 -12.56
N GLN A 101 -1.74 33.99 -13.45
CA GLN A 101 -2.34 33.48 -14.70
C GLN A 101 -1.36 33.44 -15.89
N SER A 102 -0.06 33.38 -15.62
CA SER A 102 0.96 33.28 -16.68
C SER A 102 1.04 31.85 -17.24
N PRO A 103 1.09 31.66 -18.58
CA PRO A 103 1.28 30.34 -19.19
C PRO A 103 2.64 29.73 -18.87
N LYS A 104 3.65 30.57 -18.58
CA LYS A 104 4.97 30.13 -18.12
C LYS A 104 5.22 30.71 -16.73
N LEU A 105 5.16 29.84 -15.73
CA LEU A 105 5.47 30.16 -14.34
C LEU A 105 6.58 29.22 -13.86
N VAL A 106 7.73 29.79 -13.51
CA VAL A 106 8.92 29.05 -13.07
C VAL A 106 9.32 29.57 -11.70
N GLN A 107 9.47 28.68 -10.74
CA GLN A 107 10.01 29.03 -9.44
C GLN A 107 11.53 29.29 -9.57
N LYS A 108 11.96 30.51 -9.26
CA LYS A 108 13.39 30.90 -9.27
C LYS A 108 14.08 30.71 -7.93
N SER A 109 13.32 30.85 -6.84
CA SER A 109 13.81 30.70 -5.47
C SER A 109 12.65 30.28 -4.58
N MET A 110 12.94 29.57 -3.50
CA MET A 110 12.00 29.27 -2.43
C MET A 110 11.98 30.35 -1.32
N GLY A 111 12.76 31.43 -1.50
CA GLY A 111 12.86 32.53 -0.54
C GLY A 111 13.72 32.23 0.68
N MET A 112 14.56 31.19 0.60
CA MET A 112 15.46 30.75 1.67
C MET A 112 16.82 30.36 1.07
N SER A 113 17.90 30.71 1.77
CA SER A 113 19.28 30.38 1.35
C SER A 113 19.75 29.00 1.83
N ALA A 114 19.05 28.39 2.79
CA ALA A 114 19.35 27.07 3.34
C ALA A 114 18.15 26.13 3.21
N GLY A 115 18.39 24.82 3.33
CA GLY A 115 17.32 23.84 3.41
C GLY A 115 16.41 24.07 4.61
N SER A 116 15.14 23.75 4.46
CA SER A 116 14.13 23.82 5.52
C SER A 116 13.60 22.43 5.89
N PHE A 117 12.81 22.35 6.96
CA PHE A 117 12.05 21.14 7.32
C PHE A 117 11.27 20.60 6.10
N ASN A 118 10.62 21.48 5.33
CA ASN A 118 9.77 21.09 4.21
C ASN A 118 10.55 20.42 3.06
N THR A 119 11.82 20.81 2.87
CA THR A 119 12.70 20.22 1.85
C THR A 119 13.30 18.86 2.26
N ARG A 120 13.17 18.47 3.53
CA ARG A 120 13.72 17.22 4.06
C ARG A 120 12.64 16.19 4.32
N GLU A 121 11.61 16.56 5.06
CA GLU A 121 10.65 15.60 5.63
C GLU A 121 9.57 15.12 4.66
N PHE A 122 9.26 15.91 3.62
CA PHE A 122 8.23 15.53 2.63
C PHE A 122 8.81 14.87 1.38
N PHE A 123 10.04 14.34 1.49
CA PHE A 123 10.71 13.59 0.45
C PHE A 123 11.21 12.25 1.01
N HIS A 124 10.94 11.16 0.27
CA HIS A 124 11.36 9.82 0.68
C HIS A 124 12.84 9.51 0.37
N GLY A 125 13.57 10.41 -0.31
CA GLY A 125 14.99 10.26 -0.67
C GLY A 125 15.34 9.11 -1.64
N ALA A 126 14.45 8.14 -1.84
CA ALA A 126 14.67 7.01 -2.72
C ALA A 126 14.71 7.38 -4.22
N LYS A 127 15.61 6.74 -4.96
CA LYS A 127 15.71 6.86 -6.42
C LYS A 127 14.46 6.31 -7.10
N ALA A 128 14.11 6.84 -8.27
CA ALA A 128 12.96 6.37 -9.07
C ALA A 128 13.03 4.85 -9.38
N VAL A 129 14.23 4.32 -9.60
CA VAL A 129 14.46 2.88 -9.81
C VAL A 129 14.10 2.08 -8.56
N THR A 130 14.45 2.55 -7.37
CA THR A 130 14.10 1.90 -6.10
C THR A 130 12.59 1.84 -5.94
N VAL A 131 11.89 2.95 -6.14
CA VAL A 131 10.42 3.00 -6.06
C VAL A 131 9.76 2.04 -7.06
N ARG A 132 10.26 1.97 -8.30
CA ARG A 132 9.79 1.02 -9.32
C ARG A 132 10.02 -0.43 -8.91
N ASN A 133 11.21 -0.75 -8.38
CA ASN A 133 11.56 -2.11 -7.96
C ASN A 133 10.74 -2.55 -6.76
N VAL A 134 10.51 -1.66 -5.78
CA VAL A 134 9.62 -1.94 -4.64
C VAL A 134 8.20 -2.20 -5.13
N LYS A 135 7.71 -1.46 -6.14
CA LYS A 135 6.39 -1.71 -6.73
C LYS A 135 6.23 -3.15 -7.24
N VAL A 136 7.22 -3.64 -7.97
CA VAL A 136 7.23 -5.01 -8.49
C VAL A 136 7.41 -6.00 -7.34
N GLY A 137 8.35 -5.73 -6.45
CA GLY A 137 8.69 -6.57 -5.31
C GLY A 137 7.50 -6.84 -4.41
N PHE A 138 6.73 -5.82 -4.02
CA PHE A 138 5.56 -6.05 -3.17
C PHE A 138 4.45 -6.83 -3.89
N GLN A 139 4.26 -6.65 -5.21
CA GLN A 139 3.25 -7.42 -5.94
C GLN A 139 3.56 -8.91 -5.93
N VAL A 140 4.85 -9.25 -6.10
CA VAL A 140 5.31 -10.63 -6.04
C VAL A 140 5.28 -11.15 -4.60
N LEU A 141 5.87 -10.44 -3.65
CA LEU A 141 6.06 -10.95 -2.29
C LEU A 141 4.80 -10.88 -1.43
N ALA A 142 3.93 -9.89 -1.59
CA ALA A 142 2.72 -9.76 -0.77
C ALA A 142 1.52 -10.58 -1.31
N PHE A 143 1.53 -10.89 -2.61
CA PHE A 143 0.39 -11.53 -3.28
C PHE A 143 0.79 -12.72 -4.14
N GLY A 144 1.58 -12.51 -5.20
CA GLY A 144 1.83 -13.55 -6.21
C GLY A 144 2.46 -14.82 -5.64
N LEU A 145 3.61 -14.69 -4.97
CA LEU A 145 4.32 -15.82 -4.38
C LEU A 145 3.56 -16.45 -3.20
N PRO A 146 2.97 -15.69 -2.26
CA PRO A 146 2.10 -16.27 -1.23
C PRO A 146 0.93 -17.08 -1.81
N VAL A 147 0.28 -16.61 -2.89
CA VAL A 147 -0.79 -17.37 -3.56
C VAL A 147 -0.26 -18.71 -4.09
N LEU A 148 0.89 -18.71 -4.77
CA LEU A 148 1.50 -19.95 -5.26
C LEU A 148 1.84 -20.92 -4.12
N LEU A 149 2.36 -20.40 -3.01
CA LEU A 149 2.68 -21.20 -1.82
C LEU A 149 1.41 -21.77 -1.15
N MET A 150 0.34 -20.98 -1.05
CA MET A 150 -0.95 -21.47 -0.53
C MET A 150 -1.59 -22.52 -1.44
N VAL A 151 -1.53 -22.34 -2.76
CA VAL A 151 -1.99 -23.35 -3.73
C VAL A 151 -1.18 -24.64 -3.59
N TRP A 152 0.14 -24.54 -3.45
CA TRP A 152 0.98 -25.70 -3.15
C TRP A 152 0.60 -26.37 -1.82
N GLY A 153 0.30 -25.59 -0.78
CA GLY A 153 -0.20 -26.09 0.51
C GLY A 153 -1.51 -26.88 0.37
N LEU A 154 -2.45 -26.39 -0.45
CA LEU A 154 -3.70 -27.09 -0.72
C LEU A 154 -3.50 -28.41 -1.48
N LEU A 155 -2.65 -28.40 -2.51
CA LEU A 155 -2.43 -29.58 -3.35
C LEU A 155 -1.57 -30.66 -2.69
N SER A 156 -0.60 -30.25 -1.86
CA SER A 156 0.31 -31.18 -1.17
C SER A 156 -0.26 -31.70 0.15
N HIS A 157 -1.30 -31.07 0.69
CA HIS A 157 -1.82 -31.32 2.03
C HIS A 157 -0.76 -31.20 3.14
N THR A 158 0.29 -30.40 2.90
CA THR A 158 1.35 -30.16 3.88
C THR A 158 1.21 -28.78 4.54
N GLY A 159 1.64 -28.67 5.80
CA GLY A 159 1.59 -27.42 6.57
C GLY A 159 2.69 -26.43 6.19
N LEU A 160 3.86 -26.91 5.74
CA LEU A 160 5.04 -26.09 5.46
C LEU A 160 4.79 -24.93 4.48
N PRO A 161 4.07 -25.11 3.35
CA PRO A 161 3.82 -24.02 2.41
C PRO A 161 3.03 -22.85 3.01
N TRP A 162 2.15 -23.09 3.99
CA TRP A 162 1.39 -22.03 4.67
C TRP A 162 2.29 -21.16 5.54
N VAL A 163 3.24 -21.78 6.24
CA VAL A 163 4.25 -21.07 7.05
C VAL A 163 5.17 -20.24 6.14
N LEU A 164 5.62 -20.82 5.02
CA LEU A 164 6.42 -20.11 4.03
C LEU A 164 5.64 -18.94 3.40
N ALA A 165 4.34 -19.13 3.10
CA ALA A 165 3.50 -18.08 2.56
C ALA A 165 3.43 -16.87 3.52
N MET A 166 3.26 -17.11 4.82
CA MET A 166 3.27 -16.06 5.84
C MET A 166 4.61 -15.33 5.92
N ILE A 167 5.72 -16.08 5.97
CA ILE A 167 7.08 -15.51 6.06
C ILE A 167 7.41 -14.64 4.83
N VAL A 168 7.01 -15.09 3.64
CA VAL A 168 7.20 -14.35 2.39
C VAL A 168 6.28 -13.13 2.30
N GLN A 169 5.03 -13.26 2.76
CA GLN A 169 4.04 -12.19 2.68
C GLN A 169 4.43 -11.00 3.56
N ALA A 170 4.95 -11.23 4.76
CA ALA A 170 5.30 -10.18 5.71
C ALA A 170 6.20 -9.05 5.14
N PRO A 171 7.39 -9.33 4.56
CA PRO A 171 8.21 -8.29 3.96
C PRO A 171 7.54 -7.65 2.73
N GLY A 172 6.74 -8.42 1.99
CA GLY A 172 5.93 -7.89 0.90
C GLY A 172 4.93 -6.83 1.37
N LEU A 173 4.25 -7.06 2.49
CA LEU A 173 3.31 -6.09 3.08
C LEU A 173 4.03 -4.84 3.58
N ILE A 174 5.19 -4.97 4.20
CA ILE A 174 6.02 -3.82 4.61
C ILE A 174 6.42 -2.99 3.39
N ALA A 175 6.88 -3.65 2.32
CA ALA A 175 7.22 -3.00 1.06
C ALA A 175 6.01 -2.29 0.43
N GLU A 176 4.83 -2.90 0.49
CA GLU A 176 3.58 -2.31 0.00
C GLU A 176 3.20 -1.06 0.82
N ARG A 177 3.31 -1.11 2.16
CA ARG A 177 3.07 0.05 3.04
C ARG A 177 4.06 1.17 2.76
N TRP A 178 5.35 0.86 2.63
CA TRP A 178 6.36 1.85 2.26
C TRP A 178 6.06 2.49 0.90
N PHE A 179 5.68 1.69 -0.09
CA PHE A 179 5.32 2.20 -1.42
C PHE A 179 4.08 3.09 -1.38
N PHE A 180 3.07 2.75 -0.57
CA PHE A 180 1.87 3.57 -0.37
C PHE A 180 2.20 4.99 0.11
N PHE A 181 3.23 5.14 0.94
CA PHE A 181 3.74 6.44 1.36
C PHE A 181 4.61 7.10 0.29
N ALA A 182 5.55 6.36 -0.29
CA ALA A 182 6.49 6.89 -1.26
C ALA A 182 5.81 7.38 -2.56
N GLN A 183 4.70 6.78 -2.97
CA GLN A 183 3.97 7.19 -4.18
C GLN A 183 3.18 8.51 -4.01
N ALA A 184 2.94 8.95 -2.78
CA ALA A 184 2.10 10.10 -2.49
C ALA A 184 2.81 11.40 -2.87
N LYS A 185 2.11 12.31 -3.56
CA LYS A 185 2.66 13.62 -3.89
C LYS A 185 2.06 14.68 -2.98
N HIS A 186 2.91 15.29 -2.16
CA HIS A 186 2.48 16.38 -1.30
C HIS A 186 2.38 17.69 -2.11
N PRO A 187 1.25 18.42 -2.10
CA PRO A 187 1.09 19.67 -2.86
C PRO A 187 2.14 20.73 -2.53
N GLN A 188 2.62 20.78 -1.28
CA GLN A 188 3.73 21.65 -0.86
C GLN A 188 5.00 21.47 -1.70
N ASN A 189 5.25 20.27 -2.25
CA ASN A 189 6.43 19.99 -3.07
C ASN A 189 6.35 20.69 -4.44
N LEU A 190 5.25 21.38 -4.75
CA LEU A 190 5.19 22.33 -5.85
C LEU A 190 6.03 23.59 -5.55
N TYR A 191 6.05 24.04 -4.29
CA TYR A 191 6.78 25.22 -3.85
C TYR A 191 8.12 24.89 -3.17
N TYR A 192 8.21 23.80 -2.40
CA TYR A 192 9.46 23.40 -1.73
C TYR A 192 10.21 22.38 -2.58
N GLN A 193 10.66 22.81 -3.75
CA GLN A 193 11.54 22.02 -4.61
C GLN A 193 12.99 22.31 -4.25
N VAL A 194 13.85 21.30 -4.37
CA VAL A 194 15.29 21.54 -4.40
C VAL A 194 15.57 22.29 -5.72
N VAL A 195 15.62 23.61 -5.64
CA VAL A 195 16.01 24.46 -6.77
C VAL A 195 17.53 24.32 -6.89
N SER A 196 17.98 23.50 -7.84
CA SER A 196 19.40 23.37 -8.21
C SER A 196 19.81 24.43 -9.22
#